data_AF-A0A522MYD0-F1
#
_entry.id   AF-A0A522MYD0-F1
#
_cell.length_a   1.000
_cell.length_b   1.000
_cell.length_c   1.000
_cell.angle_alpha   90.00
_cell.angle_beta   90.00
_cell.angle_gamma   90.00
#
_symmetry.space_group_name_H-M   'P 1'
#
loop_
_entity.id
_entity.type
_entity.pdbx_description
1 polymer ?
#
loop_
_entity_poly.entity_id
_entity_poly.type
_entity_poly.pdbx_seq_one_letter_code
_entity_poly.pdbx_strand_id
1 'polypeptide(L)'
;MMRVLEFIAALFIVLAVGVLAAVVMPGSGHVERSLVVGKDLRQVYDVLDNFGRLPEYAVLRSLDPKIQFKFSGKAFGPGAEVSWTSTDPKVGNGQLTIASATPDFNKVDSTAKDASIVWNLDNNWRGYDKHFTLDLARQGSRGQLTNVTWSYDVTYGWNLVNRFANLYIHGDPDAFVQFSLNNLQNVLATIPNVDYTQLIPSIQQTTQTPVLLVSSSIARKEGLDGLDDAVNKAIAEIQAAAKKLGVNVTGPRILFTTNYGDQTFSFDVAMPIDSSVLTVNGQNEQLTAPTPPSLDSSSAPASAGSAAATASAAEVTPGSHDHLGRLVVNNDVRAELAFGGPALKGEWSGTFAGVPQTRSMLKAYAQTHGYKFDDVVNPSYDILATPEVRDSTGAITAYAKYEVYLPLTQAPQQTPEQEAGMQPPTPDATAPASSSSAPAAASSAPSDGS
;
A
#
# COMPACT_ATOMS: atom_id res chain seq x y z
N MET A 1 50.50 -26.32 49.00
CA MET A 1 49.67 -27.43 48.49
C MET A 1 48.23 -27.35 48.97
N MET A 2 47.96 -27.13 50.26
CA MET A 2 46.58 -27.04 50.80
C MET A 2 45.71 -25.95 50.15
N ARG A 3 46.24 -24.74 49.93
CA ARG A 3 45.50 -23.64 49.25
C ARG A 3 45.12 -23.92 47.79
N VAL A 4 45.90 -24.75 47.08
CA VAL A 4 45.59 -25.15 45.70
C VAL A 4 44.46 -26.20 45.70
N LEU A 5 44.48 -27.12 46.66
CA LEU A 5 43.42 -28.11 46.86
C LEU A 5 42.09 -27.44 47.22
N GLU A 6 42.11 -26.45 48.11
CA GLU A 6 40.93 -25.65 48.48
C GLU A 6 40.36 -24.89 47.28
N PHE A 7 41.21 -24.31 46.43
CA PHE A 7 40.77 -23.62 45.22
C PHE A 7 40.13 -24.58 44.20
N ILE A 8 40.71 -25.77 44.00
CA ILE A 8 40.14 -26.80 43.13
C ILE A 8 38.82 -27.33 43.69
N ALA A 9 38.73 -27.56 45.00
CA ALA A 9 37.50 -28.01 45.66
C ALA A 9 36.39 -26.95 45.56
N ALA A 10 36.72 -25.68 45.79
CA ALA A 10 35.77 -24.57 45.61
C ALA A 10 35.30 -24.46 44.15
N LEU A 11 36.22 -24.57 43.18
CA LEU A 11 35.86 -24.57 41.76
C LEU A 11 34.93 -25.74 41.40
N PHE A 12 35.18 -26.93 41.95
CA PHE A 12 34.33 -28.10 41.74
C PHE A 12 32.94 -27.90 42.34
N ILE A 13 32.83 -27.34 43.55
CA ILE A 13 31.54 -27.01 44.18
C ILE A 13 30.79 -25.98 43.33
N VAL A 14 31.46 -24.92 42.85
CA VAL A 14 30.85 -23.91 41.97
C VAL A 14 30.36 -24.54 40.66
N LEU A 15 31.14 -25.42 40.05
CA LEU A 15 30.74 -26.17 38.85
C LEU A 15 29.52 -27.08 39.15
N ALA A 16 29.54 -27.82 40.25
CA ALA A 16 28.45 -28.71 40.64
C ALA A 16 27.14 -27.94 40.90
N VAL A 17 27.22 -26.82 41.61
CA VAL A 17 26.07 -25.92 41.84
C VAL A 17 25.60 -25.31 40.53
N GLY A 18 26.51 -24.88 39.65
CA GLY A 18 26.17 -24.35 38.33
C GLY A 18 25.44 -25.36 37.44
N VAL A 19 25.89 -26.63 37.43
CA VAL A 19 25.22 -27.73 36.73
C VAL A 19 23.85 -28.00 37.33
N LEU A 20 23.73 -28.07 38.65
CA LEU A 20 22.45 -28.29 39.32
C LEU A 20 21.45 -27.16 39.00
N ALA A 21 21.89 -25.91 39.06
CA ALA A 21 21.08 -24.76 38.68
C ALA A 21 20.61 -24.84 37.22
N ALA A 22 21.49 -25.20 36.28
CA ALA A 22 21.12 -25.37 34.88
C ALA A 22 20.12 -26.51 34.65
N VAL A 23 20.21 -27.61 35.39
CA VAL A 23 19.25 -28.73 35.29
C VAL A 23 17.85 -28.32 35.78
N VAL A 24 17.77 -27.48 36.80
CA VAL A 24 16.50 -26.96 37.36
C VAL A 24 15.88 -25.86 36.49
N MET A 25 16.66 -25.16 35.67
CA MET A 25 16.14 -24.11 34.78
C MET A 25 15.20 -24.69 33.68
N PRO A 26 14.16 -23.91 33.28
CA PRO A 26 13.26 -24.29 32.19
C PRO A 26 14.00 -24.65 30.90
N GLY A 27 13.50 -25.67 30.21
CA GLY A 27 14.06 -26.13 28.93
C GLY A 27 13.63 -25.28 27.72
N SER A 28 12.69 -24.37 27.92
CA SER A 28 12.17 -23.45 26.91
C SER A 28 12.00 -22.05 27.51
N GLY A 29 11.91 -21.07 26.62
CA GLY A 29 11.68 -19.68 26.95
C GLY A 29 10.48 -19.14 26.17
N HIS A 30 9.72 -18.25 26.79
CA HIS A 30 8.54 -17.62 26.20
C HIS A 30 8.48 -16.14 26.59
N VAL A 31 8.20 -15.28 25.63
CA VAL A 31 7.92 -13.84 25.83
C VAL A 31 6.71 -13.47 25.00
N GLU A 32 5.76 -12.74 25.59
CA GLU A 32 4.60 -12.23 24.87
C GLU A 32 4.36 -10.75 25.18
N ARG A 33 3.89 -10.00 24.17
CA ARG A 33 3.35 -8.65 24.34
C ARG A 33 2.10 -8.52 23.49
N SER A 34 1.13 -7.75 23.98
CA SER A 34 -0.09 -7.47 23.24
C SER A 34 -0.40 -5.98 23.18
N LEU A 35 -1.02 -5.57 22.08
CA LEU A 35 -1.45 -4.21 21.86
C LEU A 35 -2.66 -4.18 20.93
N VAL A 36 -3.63 -3.33 21.24
CA VAL A 36 -4.81 -3.10 20.40
C VAL A 36 -4.52 -1.97 19.41
N VAL A 37 -4.71 -2.26 18.12
CA VAL A 37 -4.55 -1.30 17.03
C VAL A 37 -5.89 -0.88 16.45
N GLY A 38 -5.99 0.40 16.05
CA GLY A 38 -7.16 1.00 15.41
C GLY A 38 -7.26 0.67 13.92
N LYS A 39 -7.22 -0.63 13.61
CA LYS A 39 -7.28 -1.19 12.26
C LYS A 39 -8.05 -2.50 12.28
N ASP A 40 -8.73 -2.79 11.18
CA ASP A 40 -9.46 -4.04 11.02
C ASP A 40 -8.49 -5.22 10.83
N LEU A 41 -8.99 -6.43 11.05
CA LEU A 41 -8.19 -7.65 11.05
C LEU A 41 -7.46 -7.87 9.71
N ARG A 42 -8.11 -7.58 8.58
CA ARG A 42 -7.53 -7.80 7.25
C ARG A 42 -6.30 -6.94 7.04
N GLN A 43 -6.35 -5.66 7.40
CA GLN A 43 -5.21 -4.75 7.23
C GLN A 43 -4.00 -5.15 8.08
N VAL A 44 -4.23 -5.57 9.32
CA VAL A 44 -3.16 -6.01 10.22
C VAL A 44 -2.57 -7.34 9.77
N TYR A 45 -3.44 -8.29 9.39
CA TYR A 45 -3.05 -9.58 8.85
C TYR A 45 -2.18 -9.40 7.62
N ASP A 46 -2.61 -8.59 6.65
CA ASP A 46 -1.85 -8.41 5.41
C ASP A 46 -0.47 -7.82 5.67
N VAL A 47 -0.30 -6.88 6.61
CA VAL A 47 1.01 -6.31 6.97
C VAL A 47 1.96 -7.33 7.59
N LEU A 48 1.42 -8.32 8.31
CA LEU A 48 2.20 -9.33 9.04
C LEU A 48 2.37 -10.64 8.25
N ASP A 49 1.50 -10.93 7.30
CA ASP A 49 1.61 -12.09 6.42
C ASP A 49 2.53 -11.80 5.21
N ASN A 50 3.31 -10.72 5.28
CA ASN A 50 4.48 -10.47 4.43
C ASN A 50 5.54 -9.66 5.18
N PHE A 51 6.72 -9.50 4.54
CA PHE A 51 7.82 -8.73 5.12
C PHE A 51 8.09 -7.39 4.43
N GLY A 52 7.32 -7.02 3.41
CA GLY A 52 7.52 -5.79 2.63
C GLY A 52 7.57 -4.52 3.48
N ARG A 53 6.90 -4.52 4.65
CA ARG A 53 6.95 -3.43 5.64
C ARG A 53 7.74 -3.71 6.91
N LEU A 54 8.32 -4.90 7.05
CA LEU A 54 9.13 -5.26 8.22
C LEU A 54 10.21 -4.20 8.51
N PRO A 55 10.93 -3.65 7.52
CA PRO A 55 11.97 -2.66 7.81
C PRO A 55 11.45 -1.37 8.45
N GLU A 56 10.17 -1.02 8.26
CA GLU A 56 9.54 0.18 8.78
C GLU A 56 9.11 0.04 10.25
N TYR A 57 8.77 -1.16 10.71
CA TYR A 57 8.35 -1.36 12.11
C TYR A 57 9.33 -2.16 12.96
N ALA A 58 10.13 -3.07 12.40
CA ALA A 58 11.11 -3.82 13.19
C ALA A 58 12.12 -2.88 13.84
N VAL A 59 12.41 -3.11 15.12
CA VAL A 59 13.36 -2.28 15.90
C VAL A 59 14.78 -2.24 15.29
N LEU A 60 15.10 -3.19 14.41
CA LEU A 60 16.41 -3.37 13.81
C LEU A 60 16.97 -2.09 13.16
N ARG A 61 16.14 -1.35 12.41
CA ARG A 61 16.58 -0.12 11.74
C ARG A 61 16.80 1.05 12.71
N SER A 62 16.11 1.04 13.86
CA SER A 62 16.35 2.00 14.95
C SER A 62 17.68 1.74 15.66
N LEU A 63 18.16 0.50 15.65
CA LEU A 63 19.44 0.11 16.24
C LEU A 63 20.61 0.29 15.25
N ASP A 64 20.43 -0.09 13.98
CA ASP A 64 21.40 0.14 12.91
C ASP A 64 20.72 0.79 11.68
N PRO A 65 20.89 2.11 11.48
CA PRO A 65 20.35 2.81 10.32
C PRO A 65 20.92 2.33 8.97
N LYS A 66 22.06 1.63 8.96
CA LYS A 66 22.74 1.14 7.75
C LYS A 66 22.44 -0.33 7.46
N ILE A 67 21.57 -0.97 8.25
CA ILE A 67 21.16 -2.36 8.08
C ILE A 67 20.65 -2.61 6.65
N GLN A 68 21.02 -3.75 6.08
CA GLN A 68 20.61 -4.16 4.75
C GLN A 68 19.60 -5.28 4.84
N PHE A 69 18.43 -5.10 4.22
CA PHE A 69 17.39 -6.13 4.12
C PHE A 69 17.40 -6.75 2.74
N LYS A 70 17.20 -8.06 2.68
CA LYS A 70 17.03 -8.82 1.44
C LYS A 70 15.79 -9.70 1.55
N PHE A 71 14.87 -9.51 0.62
CA PHE A 71 13.65 -10.30 0.50
C PHE A 71 13.86 -11.47 -0.46
N SER A 72 13.34 -12.65 -0.09
CA SER A 72 13.42 -13.88 -0.89
C SER A 72 12.17 -14.74 -0.68
N GLY A 73 12.09 -15.86 -1.39
CA GLY A 73 10.94 -16.75 -1.32
C GLY A 73 9.69 -16.13 -1.96
N LYS A 74 8.53 -16.41 -1.38
CA LYS A 74 7.26 -15.82 -1.82
C LYS A 74 7.15 -14.36 -1.40
N ALA A 75 6.34 -13.58 -2.11
CA ALA A 75 6.09 -12.19 -1.73
C ALA A 75 5.21 -12.07 -0.47
N PHE A 76 4.44 -13.12 -0.15
CA PHE A 76 3.41 -13.14 0.87
C PHE A 76 3.14 -14.58 1.32
N GLY A 77 2.67 -14.77 2.55
CA GLY A 77 2.24 -16.04 3.08
C GLY A 77 3.38 -17.01 3.39
N PRO A 78 3.04 -18.28 3.71
CA PRO A 78 4.02 -19.31 4.03
C PRO A 78 5.09 -19.49 2.93
N GLY A 79 6.35 -19.37 3.33
CA GLY A 79 7.53 -19.38 2.44
C GLY A 79 8.01 -17.99 2.00
N ALA A 80 7.38 -16.91 2.45
CA ALA A 80 7.98 -15.57 2.35
C ALA A 80 9.16 -15.45 3.30
N GLU A 81 10.23 -14.80 2.86
CA GLU A 81 11.47 -14.68 3.62
C GLU A 81 12.03 -13.26 3.59
N VAL A 82 12.66 -12.87 4.70
CA VAL A 82 13.49 -11.67 4.78
C VAL A 82 14.73 -11.97 5.60
N SER A 83 15.88 -11.57 5.08
CA SER A 83 17.15 -11.63 5.80
C SER A 83 17.70 -10.23 6.00
N TRP A 84 18.45 -10.03 7.08
CA TRP A 84 19.18 -8.80 7.32
C TRP A 84 20.65 -9.06 7.62
N THR A 85 21.47 -8.10 7.23
CA THR A 85 22.90 -8.07 7.57
C THR A 85 23.24 -6.74 8.21
N SER A 86 23.92 -6.80 9.34
CA SER A 86 24.39 -5.63 10.08
C SER A 86 25.85 -5.80 10.50
N THR A 87 26.58 -4.69 10.50
CA THR A 87 27.92 -4.62 11.10
C THR A 87 27.88 -4.33 12.59
N ASP A 88 26.74 -3.89 13.14
CA ASP A 88 26.58 -3.69 14.58
C ASP A 88 26.39 -5.05 15.26
N PRO A 89 27.28 -5.46 16.19
CA PRO A 89 27.19 -6.75 16.86
C PRO A 89 25.93 -6.91 17.73
N LYS A 90 25.25 -5.81 18.12
CA LYS A 90 23.99 -5.86 18.87
C LYS A 90 22.80 -6.27 18.00
N VAL A 91 22.82 -5.92 16.72
CA VAL A 91 21.77 -6.28 15.77
C VAL A 91 22.10 -7.64 15.15
N GLY A 92 23.35 -7.81 14.74
CA GLY A 92 23.83 -9.02 14.08
C GLY A 92 23.10 -9.31 12.77
N ASN A 93 23.21 -10.55 12.33
CA ASN A 93 22.54 -11.05 11.14
C ASN A 93 21.38 -11.96 11.55
N GLY A 94 20.35 -12.01 10.72
CA GLY A 94 19.27 -12.95 10.92
C GLY A 94 18.36 -13.06 9.71
N GLN A 95 17.40 -13.96 9.82
CA GLN A 95 16.41 -14.28 8.82
C GLN A 95 15.09 -14.61 9.50
N LEU A 96 14.01 -14.12 8.92
CA LEU A 96 12.65 -14.51 9.23
C LEU A 96 12.05 -15.23 8.03
N THR A 97 11.28 -16.29 8.30
CA THR A 97 10.50 -17.01 7.30
C THR A 97 9.08 -17.20 7.81
N ILE A 98 8.06 -16.87 7.02
CA ILE A 98 6.68 -17.21 7.38
C ILE A 98 6.52 -18.72 7.25
N ALA A 99 6.33 -19.40 8.38
CA ALA A 99 6.19 -20.85 8.44
C ALA A 99 4.75 -21.29 8.15
N SER A 100 3.78 -20.56 8.72
CA SER A 100 2.36 -20.83 8.54
C SER A 100 1.55 -19.56 8.78
N ALA A 101 0.39 -19.48 8.14
CA ALA A 101 -0.61 -18.46 8.38
C ALA A 101 -1.99 -19.12 8.35
N THR A 102 -2.82 -18.87 9.36
CA THR A 102 -4.13 -19.52 9.51
C THR A 102 -5.16 -18.50 10.01
N PRO A 103 -6.31 -18.33 9.34
CA PRO A 103 -6.69 -19.00 8.11
C PRO A 103 -5.88 -18.49 6.91
N ASP A 104 -6.02 -19.13 5.74
CA ASP A 104 -5.43 -18.60 4.50
C ASP A 104 -5.92 -17.17 4.25
N PHE A 105 -5.11 -16.33 3.61
CA PHE A 105 -5.40 -14.90 3.45
C PHE A 105 -6.78 -14.61 2.84
N ASN A 106 -7.22 -15.42 1.88
CA ASN A 106 -8.52 -15.27 1.21
C ASN A 106 -9.73 -15.60 2.10
N LYS A 107 -9.50 -16.11 3.31
CA LYS A 107 -10.52 -16.38 4.34
C LYS A 107 -10.50 -15.33 5.46
N VAL A 108 -9.60 -14.36 5.41
CA VAL A 108 -9.55 -13.24 6.37
C VAL A 108 -10.54 -12.17 5.93
N ASP A 109 -11.84 -12.47 6.12
CA ASP A 109 -12.94 -11.60 5.72
C ASP A 109 -13.61 -10.87 6.91
N SER A 110 -14.75 -10.22 6.65
CA SER A 110 -15.53 -9.54 7.68
C SER A 110 -16.12 -10.48 8.75
N THR A 111 -16.07 -11.79 8.56
CA THR A 111 -16.53 -12.81 9.51
C THR A 111 -15.41 -13.45 10.34
N ALA A 112 -14.17 -13.43 9.83
CA ALA A 112 -13.00 -13.96 10.54
C ALA A 112 -12.79 -13.25 11.90
N LYS A 113 -12.74 -14.01 13.00
CA LYS A 113 -12.60 -13.43 14.35
C LYS A 113 -11.15 -13.39 14.80
N ASP A 114 -10.38 -14.36 14.37
CA ASP A 114 -9.00 -14.58 14.74
C ASP A 114 -8.17 -14.97 13.51
N ALA A 115 -6.86 -14.78 13.65
CA ALA A 115 -5.85 -15.30 12.74
C ALA A 115 -4.55 -15.51 13.52
N SER A 116 -3.71 -16.44 13.07
CA SER A 116 -2.40 -16.73 13.66
C SER A 116 -1.37 -16.89 12.56
N ILE A 117 -0.24 -16.20 12.70
CA ILE A 117 0.89 -16.25 11.76
C ILE A 117 2.14 -16.64 12.54
N VAL A 118 2.88 -17.64 12.05
CA VAL A 118 4.12 -18.12 12.68
C VAL A 118 5.30 -17.75 11.81
N TRP A 119 6.29 -17.06 12.40
CA TRP A 119 7.54 -16.74 11.75
C TRP A 119 8.69 -17.51 12.38
N ASN A 120 9.41 -18.31 11.61
CA ASN A 120 10.66 -18.91 12.05
C ASN A 120 11.77 -17.87 12.07
N LEU A 121 12.60 -17.89 13.12
CA LEU A 121 13.73 -16.98 13.30
C LEU A 121 15.05 -17.75 13.26
N ASP A 122 15.89 -17.44 12.29
CA ASP A 122 17.30 -17.83 12.30
C ASP A 122 18.17 -16.61 12.61
N ASN A 123 18.92 -16.67 13.71
CA ASN A 123 19.86 -15.63 14.13
C ASN A 123 20.85 -16.17 15.17
N ASN A 124 21.71 -15.28 15.68
CA ASN A 124 22.72 -15.59 16.69
C ASN A 124 22.19 -15.71 18.13
N TRP A 125 20.89 -15.51 18.40
CA TRP A 125 20.33 -15.69 19.74
C TRP A 125 20.44 -17.14 20.19
N ARG A 126 20.61 -17.34 21.49
CA ARG A 126 20.77 -18.67 22.09
C ARG A 126 19.50 -19.49 22.01
N GLY A 127 19.66 -20.81 21.85
CA GLY A 127 18.57 -21.76 21.71
C GLY A 127 18.33 -22.17 20.26
N TYR A 128 17.39 -23.08 20.11
CA TYR A 128 16.98 -23.72 18.86
C TYR A 128 15.48 -23.55 18.67
N ASP A 129 14.99 -23.81 17.46
CA ASP A 129 13.56 -23.78 17.14
C ASP A 129 12.90 -22.44 17.53
N LYS A 130 13.62 -21.35 17.24
CA LYS A 130 13.20 -19.98 17.57
C LYS A 130 12.10 -19.58 16.59
N HIS A 131 10.97 -19.15 17.13
CA HIS A 131 9.88 -18.64 16.31
C HIS A 131 9.12 -17.54 17.02
N PHE A 132 8.49 -16.69 16.21
CA PHE A 132 7.49 -15.76 16.66
C PHE A 132 6.10 -16.28 16.29
N THR A 133 5.14 -16.07 17.18
CA THR A 133 3.71 -16.33 16.93
C THR A 133 2.97 -15.01 17.03
N LEU A 134 2.20 -14.69 15.99
CA LEU A 134 1.42 -13.46 15.86
C LEU A 134 -0.06 -13.83 15.87
N ASP A 135 -0.68 -13.75 17.03
CA ASP A 135 -2.11 -14.00 17.19
C ASP A 135 -2.88 -12.68 17.08
N LEU A 136 -3.82 -12.65 16.15
CA LEU A 136 -4.65 -11.51 15.84
C LEU A 136 -6.08 -11.85 16.26
N ALA A 137 -6.71 -10.96 17.02
CA ALA A 137 -8.11 -11.12 17.41
C ALA A 137 -8.88 -9.83 17.17
N ARG A 138 -9.97 -9.93 16.41
CA ARG A 138 -10.86 -8.79 16.18
C ARG A 138 -11.54 -8.38 17.49
N GLN A 139 -11.57 -7.09 17.76
CA GLN A 139 -12.12 -6.50 18.97
C GLN A 139 -13.08 -5.33 18.67
N GLY A 140 -13.84 -4.97 19.70
CA GLY A 140 -14.82 -3.88 19.64
C GLY A 140 -16.13 -4.28 18.97
N SER A 141 -17.22 -3.59 19.33
CA SER A 141 -18.57 -3.86 18.82
C SER A 141 -18.71 -3.64 17.31
N ARG A 142 -17.83 -2.82 16.71
CA ARG A 142 -17.80 -2.54 15.27
C ARG A 142 -16.79 -3.39 14.50
N GLY A 143 -15.99 -4.23 15.18
CA GLY A 143 -14.98 -5.07 14.54
C GLY A 143 -13.81 -4.33 13.87
N GLN A 144 -13.63 -3.04 14.19
CA GLN A 144 -12.62 -2.15 13.58
C GLN A 144 -11.32 -2.05 14.39
N LEU A 145 -11.22 -2.82 15.49
CA LEU A 145 -10.02 -2.91 16.30
C LEU A 145 -9.47 -4.32 16.19
N THR A 146 -8.16 -4.45 16.25
CA THR A 146 -7.49 -5.74 16.28
C THR A 146 -6.53 -5.78 17.45
N ASN A 147 -6.68 -6.77 18.32
CA ASN A 147 -5.66 -7.08 19.31
C ASN A 147 -4.57 -7.93 18.65
N VAL A 148 -3.34 -7.45 18.73
CA VAL A 148 -2.17 -8.15 18.21
C VAL A 148 -1.38 -8.65 19.40
N THR A 149 -1.29 -9.97 19.55
CA THR A 149 -0.41 -10.63 20.50
C THR A 149 0.80 -11.17 19.74
N TRP A 150 1.98 -10.67 20.08
CA TRP A 150 3.24 -11.10 19.49
C TRP A 150 4.05 -11.83 20.55
N SER A 151 4.25 -13.13 20.30
CA SER A 151 4.97 -14.04 21.17
C SER A 151 6.28 -14.50 20.53
N TYR A 152 7.27 -14.80 21.36
CA TYR A 152 8.55 -15.39 21.00
C TYR A 152 8.77 -16.65 21.82
N ASP A 153 9.04 -17.75 21.15
CA ASP A 153 9.26 -19.06 21.74
C ASP A 153 10.62 -19.62 21.31
N VAL A 154 11.31 -20.25 22.25
CA VAL A 154 12.64 -20.85 22.01
C VAL A 154 12.86 -22.10 22.86
N THR A 155 13.51 -23.09 22.27
CA THR A 155 13.91 -24.33 22.96
C THR A 155 15.40 -24.34 23.25
N TYR A 156 15.80 -24.50 24.52
CA TYR A 156 17.21 -24.59 24.93
C TYR A 156 17.73 -26.04 25.02
N GLY A 157 16.82 -27.01 25.17
CA GLY A 157 17.16 -28.44 25.23
C GLY A 157 18.00 -28.82 26.47
N TRP A 158 18.89 -29.81 26.33
CA TRP A 158 19.79 -30.27 27.40
C TRP A 158 21.15 -29.56 27.43
N ASN A 159 21.36 -28.57 26.56
CA ASN A 159 22.58 -27.77 26.61
C ASN A 159 22.52 -26.83 27.83
N LEU A 160 23.29 -27.17 28.87
CA LEU A 160 23.30 -26.45 30.16
C LEU A 160 23.67 -24.97 30.00
N VAL A 161 24.53 -24.63 29.04
CA VAL A 161 24.92 -23.23 28.76
C VAL A 161 23.76 -22.46 28.14
N ASN A 162 23.00 -23.09 27.24
CA ASN A 162 21.83 -22.45 26.61
C ASN A 162 20.71 -22.20 27.64
N ARG A 163 20.55 -23.06 28.65
CA ARG A 163 19.53 -22.85 29.70
C ARG A 163 19.77 -21.59 30.53
N PHE A 164 21.03 -21.21 30.75
CA PHE A 164 21.35 -19.91 31.37
C PHE A 164 20.89 -18.72 30.52
N ALA A 165 20.72 -18.88 29.20
CA ALA A 165 20.19 -17.82 28.34
C ALA A 165 18.73 -17.49 28.66
N ASN A 166 17.99 -18.38 29.33
CA ASN A 166 16.65 -18.09 29.82
C ASN A 166 16.61 -16.88 30.77
N LEU A 167 17.70 -16.61 31.50
CA LEU A 167 17.81 -15.41 32.35
C LEU A 167 17.86 -14.10 31.54
N TYR A 168 18.20 -14.18 30.25
CA TYR A 168 18.36 -13.04 29.36
C TYR A 168 17.27 -12.99 28.28
N ILE A 169 16.23 -13.81 28.38
CA ILE A 169 15.13 -13.81 27.41
C ILE A 169 14.37 -12.47 27.40
N HIS A 170 14.35 -11.78 28.54
CA HIS A 170 13.84 -10.42 28.68
C HIS A 170 14.82 -9.33 28.22
N GLY A 171 15.92 -9.71 27.56
CA GLY A 171 16.86 -8.79 26.91
C GLY A 171 16.44 -8.52 25.47
N ASP A 172 17.28 -8.93 24.51
CA ASP A 172 17.09 -8.62 23.09
C ASP A 172 15.76 -9.17 22.50
N PRO A 173 15.28 -10.40 22.81
CA PRO A 173 14.02 -10.89 22.27
C PRO A 173 12.81 -10.07 22.73
N ASP A 174 12.74 -9.74 24.02
CA ASP A 174 11.65 -8.95 24.60
C ASP A 174 11.66 -7.50 24.09
N ALA A 175 12.84 -6.88 24.01
CA ALA A 175 13.01 -5.58 23.38
C ALA A 175 12.58 -5.60 21.91
N PHE A 176 12.97 -6.64 21.15
CA PHE A 176 12.56 -6.79 19.76
C PHE A 176 11.03 -6.81 19.62
N VAL A 177 10.35 -7.66 20.39
CA VAL A 177 8.88 -7.77 20.36
C VAL A 177 8.23 -6.44 20.77
N GLN A 178 8.64 -5.87 21.91
CA GLN A 178 8.01 -4.66 22.46
C GLN A 178 8.16 -3.45 21.53
N PHE A 179 9.37 -3.15 21.06
CA PHE A 179 9.60 -1.99 20.22
C PHE A 179 9.03 -2.17 18.82
N SER A 180 9.10 -3.38 18.26
CA SER A 180 8.53 -3.66 16.94
C SER A 180 7.00 -3.56 16.95
N LEU A 181 6.34 -4.02 18.03
CA LEU A 181 4.89 -3.90 18.20
C LEU A 181 4.45 -2.42 18.34
N ASN A 182 5.19 -1.61 19.08
CA ASN A 182 4.91 -0.17 19.20
C ASN A 182 5.09 0.57 17.86
N ASN A 183 6.15 0.25 17.11
CA ASN A 183 6.35 0.84 15.80
C ASN A 183 5.31 0.37 14.78
N LEU A 184 4.87 -0.90 14.87
CA LEU A 184 3.81 -1.46 14.03
C LEU A 184 2.52 -0.64 14.19
N GLN A 185 2.17 -0.24 15.41
CA GLN A 185 1.03 0.66 15.64
C GLN A 185 1.15 1.97 14.85
N ASN A 186 2.33 2.59 14.82
CA ASN A 186 2.58 3.82 14.07
C ASN A 186 2.49 3.60 12.56
N VAL A 187 3.10 2.52 12.08
CA VAL A 187 3.09 2.08 10.67
C VAL A 187 1.69 1.75 10.18
N LEU A 188 0.83 1.20 11.03
CA LEU A 188 -0.58 0.94 10.77
C LEU A 188 -1.42 2.21 10.86
N ALA A 189 -1.07 3.17 11.72
CA ALA A 189 -1.78 4.45 11.82
C ALA A 189 -1.69 5.27 10.53
N THR A 190 -0.62 5.10 9.73
CA THR A 190 -0.46 5.79 8.43
C THR A 190 -1.33 5.21 7.31
N ILE A 191 -1.89 4.02 7.50
CA ILE A 191 -2.72 3.35 6.48
C ILE A 191 -4.17 3.88 6.61
N PRO A 192 -4.82 4.30 5.52
CA PRO A 192 -6.23 4.65 5.52
C PRO A 192 -7.09 3.50 6.05
N ASN A 193 -8.07 3.83 6.88
CA ASN A 193 -9.02 2.85 7.40
C ASN A 193 -10.11 2.59 6.34
N VAL A 194 -9.77 1.77 5.35
CA VAL A 194 -10.61 1.40 4.21
C VAL A 194 -10.63 -0.10 4.12
N ASP A 195 -11.84 -0.68 4.20
CA ASP A 195 -12.04 -2.10 3.97
C ASP A 195 -11.88 -2.41 2.48
N TYR A 196 -10.89 -3.24 2.16
CA TYR A 196 -10.64 -3.72 0.80
C TYR A 196 -10.78 -5.25 0.71
N THR A 197 -11.43 -5.90 1.68
CA THR A 197 -11.61 -7.37 1.73
C THR A 197 -12.26 -7.93 0.47
N GLN A 198 -13.18 -7.18 -0.15
CA GLN A 198 -13.87 -7.59 -1.37
C GLN A 198 -13.11 -7.24 -2.66
N LEU A 199 -12.03 -6.47 -2.55
CA LEU A 199 -11.20 -6.12 -3.70
C LEU A 199 -10.34 -7.33 -4.05
N ILE A 200 -10.33 -7.69 -5.34
CA ILE A 200 -9.42 -8.69 -5.89
C ILE A 200 -8.45 -7.95 -6.81
N PRO A 201 -7.37 -7.37 -6.26
CA PRO A 201 -6.44 -6.59 -7.04
C PRO A 201 -5.46 -7.48 -7.81
N SER A 202 -4.94 -6.94 -8.90
CA SER A 202 -4.00 -7.63 -9.77
C SER A 202 -2.90 -6.68 -10.23
N ILE A 203 -1.64 -7.09 -10.18
CA ILE A 203 -0.54 -6.32 -10.77
C ILE A 203 -0.54 -6.58 -12.28
N GLN A 204 -0.59 -5.51 -13.06
CA GLN A 204 -0.47 -5.56 -14.51
C GLN A 204 0.72 -4.74 -14.99
N GLN A 205 1.48 -5.29 -15.92
CA GLN A 205 2.53 -4.54 -16.59
C GLN A 205 1.90 -3.70 -17.70
N THR A 206 1.86 -2.39 -17.49
CA THR A 206 1.28 -1.46 -18.45
C THR A 206 2.28 -1.12 -19.56
N THR A 207 1.77 -0.94 -20.78
CA THR A 207 2.59 -0.56 -21.93
C THR A 207 2.43 0.92 -22.22
N GLN A 208 3.52 1.56 -22.60
CA GLN A 208 3.52 2.97 -22.97
C GLN A 208 2.55 3.21 -24.13
N THR A 209 1.58 4.10 -23.92
CA THR A 209 0.49 4.37 -24.86
C THR A 209 0.45 5.87 -25.16
N PRO A 210 0.54 6.30 -26.43
CA PRO A 210 0.43 7.71 -26.76
C PRO A 210 -1.01 8.18 -26.54
N VAL A 211 -1.16 9.31 -25.85
CA VAL A 211 -2.48 9.88 -25.53
C VAL A 211 -2.52 11.37 -25.83
N LEU A 212 -3.70 11.84 -26.21
CA LEU A 212 -4.06 13.26 -26.11
C LEU A 212 -4.88 13.46 -24.84
N LEU A 213 -4.61 14.54 -24.11
CA LEU A 213 -5.28 14.84 -22.85
C LEU A 213 -5.71 16.30 -22.73
N VAL A 214 -6.76 16.52 -21.95
CA VAL A 214 -7.27 17.83 -21.54
C VAL A 214 -7.47 17.82 -20.03
N SER A 215 -6.87 18.78 -19.35
CA SER A 215 -7.03 18.99 -17.92
C SER A 215 -8.35 19.72 -17.63
N SER A 216 -9.10 19.24 -16.65
CA SER A 216 -10.36 19.84 -16.23
C SER A 216 -10.52 19.79 -14.71
N SER A 217 -11.50 20.53 -14.20
CA SER A 217 -11.87 20.52 -12.79
C SER A 217 -13.32 20.84 -12.59
N ILE A 218 -13.93 20.23 -11.59
CA ILE A 218 -15.32 20.48 -11.18
C ILE A 218 -15.39 20.79 -9.69
N ALA A 219 -16.43 21.49 -9.27
CA ALA A 219 -16.73 21.58 -7.85
C ALA A 219 -17.36 20.26 -7.38
N ARG A 220 -16.97 19.75 -6.20
CA ARG A 220 -17.47 18.46 -5.67
C ARG A 220 -19.00 18.41 -5.54
N LYS A 221 -19.62 19.56 -5.29
CA LYS A 221 -21.09 19.73 -5.21
C LYS A 221 -21.81 19.50 -6.54
N GLU A 222 -21.11 19.59 -7.68
CA GLU A 222 -21.69 19.37 -9.01
C GLU A 222 -21.91 17.87 -9.30
N GLY A 223 -21.35 16.99 -8.47
CA GLY A 223 -21.65 15.57 -8.47
C GLY A 223 -21.24 14.86 -9.76
N LEU A 224 -22.03 13.85 -10.15
CA LEU A 224 -21.79 13.05 -11.35
C LEU A 224 -22.14 13.80 -12.63
N ASP A 225 -23.21 14.60 -12.63
CA ASP A 225 -23.65 15.34 -13.82
C ASP A 225 -22.59 16.35 -14.27
N GLY A 226 -22.02 17.12 -13.34
CA GLY A 226 -20.93 18.05 -13.66
C GLY A 226 -19.66 17.35 -14.14
N LEU A 227 -19.37 16.16 -13.61
CA LEU A 227 -18.27 15.33 -14.10
C LEU A 227 -18.51 14.87 -15.53
N ASP A 228 -19.69 14.33 -15.84
CA ASP A 228 -20.02 13.83 -17.15
C ASP A 228 -19.99 14.96 -18.21
N ASP A 229 -20.51 16.15 -17.88
CA ASP A 229 -20.44 17.32 -18.75
C ASP A 229 -18.99 17.74 -19.03
N ALA A 230 -18.16 17.83 -17.98
CA ALA A 230 -16.74 18.19 -18.11
C ALA A 230 -15.96 17.15 -18.93
N VAL A 231 -16.21 15.86 -18.70
CA VAL A 231 -15.59 14.75 -19.45
C VAL A 231 -16.01 14.78 -20.91
N ASN A 232 -17.30 14.95 -21.21
CA ASN A 232 -17.80 15.00 -22.58
C ASN A 232 -17.23 16.19 -23.36
N LYS A 233 -17.11 17.36 -22.70
CA LYS A 233 -16.46 18.54 -23.29
C LYS A 233 -14.99 18.26 -23.62
N ALA A 234 -14.23 17.70 -22.68
CA ALA A 234 -12.83 17.35 -22.89
C ALA A 234 -12.66 16.33 -24.03
N ILE A 235 -13.52 15.30 -24.11
CA ILE A 235 -13.50 14.32 -25.21
C ILE A 235 -13.72 15.01 -26.56
N ALA A 236 -14.68 15.94 -26.66
CA ALA A 236 -14.95 16.67 -27.90
C ALA A 236 -13.75 17.53 -28.34
N GLU A 237 -13.07 18.18 -27.39
CA GLU A 237 -11.85 18.96 -27.64
C GLU A 237 -10.69 18.08 -28.13
N ILE A 238 -10.50 16.92 -27.48
CA ILE A 238 -9.49 15.93 -27.88
C ILE A 238 -9.76 15.40 -29.28
N GLN A 239 -11.00 15.04 -29.60
CA GLN A 239 -11.37 14.55 -30.93
C GLN A 239 -11.16 15.62 -32.02
N ALA A 240 -11.47 16.89 -31.72
CA ALA A 240 -11.20 18.00 -32.64
C ALA A 240 -9.70 18.20 -32.86
N ALA A 241 -8.86 18.06 -31.83
CA ALA A 241 -7.42 18.14 -31.95
C ALA A 241 -6.84 16.95 -32.72
N ALA A 242 -7.27 15.72 -32.43
CA ALA A 242 -6.88 14.51 -33.15
C ALA A 242 -7.12 14.64 -34.66
N LYS A 243 -8.30 15.14 -35.05
CA LYS A 243 -8.65 15.40 -36.46
C LYS A 243 -7.74 16.43 -37.13
N LYS A 244 -7.33 17.48 -36.42
CA LYS A 244 -6.39 18.49 -36.94
C LYS A 244 -4.98 17.95 -37.09
N LEU A 245 -4.56 17.06 -36.19
CA LEU A 245 -3.26 16.39 -36.22
C LEU A 245 -3.20 15.23 -37.21
N GLY A 246 -4.35 14.74 -37.70
CA GLY A 246 -4.41 13.59 -38.59
C GLY A 246 -4.18 12.24 -37.90
N VAL A 247 -4.40 12.16 -36.59
CA VAL A 247 -4.27 10.93 -35.79
C VAL A 247 -5.65 10.35 -35.45
N ASN A 248 -5.71 9.04 -35.28
CA ASN A 248 -6.94 8.33 -34.92
C ASN A 248 -6.95 8.00 -33.43
N VAL A 249 -8.13 8.13 -32.81
CA VAL A 249 -8.36 7.65 -31.45
C VAL A 249 -8.54 6.14 -31.45
N THR A 250 -7.79 5.42 -30.63
CA THR A 250 -7.64 3.95 -30.72
C THR A 250 -8.24 3.18 -29.55
N GLY A 251 -8.71 3.85 -28.50
CA GLY A 251 -9.15 3.18 -27.27
C GLY A 251 -10.20 3.94 -26.46
N PRO A 252 -10.67 3.33 -25.36
CA PRO A 252 -11.61 3.97 -24.44
C PRO A 252 -11.01 5.20 -23.76
N ARG A 253 -11.87 6.03 -23.17
CA ARG A 253 -11.43 7.17 -22.35
C ARG A 253 -10.65 6.69 -21.13
N ILE A 254 -9.65 7.48 -20.78
CA ILE A 254 -8.85 7.34 -19.56
C ILE A 254 -9.08 8.61 -18.74
N LEU A 255 -9.20 8.48 -17.42
CA LEU A 255 -9.28 9.63 -16.51
C LEU A 255 -8.18 9.52 -15.46
N PHE A 256 -7.21 10.43 -15.51
CA PHE A 256 -6.17 10.55 -14.48
C PHE A 256 -6.67 11.47 -13.38
N THR A 257 -6.68 10.99 -12.14
CA THR A 257 -7.06 11.85 -11.01
C THR A 257 -5.84 12.58 -10.47
N THR A 258 -5.78 13.89 -10.72
CA THR A 258 -4.68 14.75 -10.26
C THR A 258 -4.93 15.28 -8.85
N ASN A 259 -6.17 15.64 -8.51
CA ASN A 259 -6.54 16.03 -7.15
C ASN A 259 -7.99 15.68 -6.84
N TYR A 260 -8.22 14.92 -5.77
CA TYR A 260 -9.55 14.60 -5.28
C TYR A 260 -9.75 15.20 -3.88
N GLY A 261 -10.01 16.51 -3.83
CA GLY A 261 -10.24 17.26 -2.60
C GLY A 261 -11.72 17.36 -2.21
N ASP A 262 -11.98 17.93 -1.04
CA ASP A 262 -13.35 18.06 -0.50
C ASP A 262 -14.20 19.10 -1.24
N GLN A 263 -13.58 20.10 -1.87
CA GLN A 263 -14.27 21.17 -2.59
C GLN A 263 -14.13 21.05 -4.11
N THR A 264 -12.98 20.58 -4.58
CA THR A 264 -12.63 20.54 -6.01
C THR A 264 -12.11 19.17 -6.36
N PHE A 265 -12.58 18.65 -7.49
CA PHE A 265 -12.02 17.48 -8.14
C PHE A 265 -11.36 17.92 -9.45
N SER A 266 -10.04 17.75 -9.54
CA SER A 266 -9.23 18.00 -10.73
C SER A 266 -8.78 16.68 -11.34
N PHE A 267 -8.81 16.61 -12.67
CA PHE A 267 -8.49 15.41 -13.42
C PHE A 267 -8.04 15.75 -14.84
N ASP A 268 -7.29 14.84 -15.45
CA ASP A 268 -6.96 14.88 -16.87
C ASP A 268 -7.79 13.81 -17.59
N VAL A 269 -8.56 14.21 -18.60
CA VAL A 269 -9.25 13.29 -19.49
C VAL A 269 -8.32 13.00 -20.65
N ALA A 270 -8.07 11.74 -20.95
CA ALA A 270 -7.18 11.32 -22.02
C ALA A 270 -7.83 10.29 -22.94
N MET A 271 -7.42 10.31 -24.22
CA MET A 271 -7.83 9.35 -25.24
C MET A 271 -6.57 8.78 -25.92
N PRO A 272 -6.42 7.44 -26.01
CA PRO A 272 -5.35 6.81 -26.76
C PRO A 272 -5.39 7.17 -28.24
N ILE A 273 -4.22 7.36 -28.85
CA ILE A 273 -4.05 7.63 -30.28
C ILE A 273 -3.17 6.59 -30.97
N ASP A 274 -3.12 6.60 -32.30
CA ASP A 274 -2.37 5.64 -33.12
C ASP A 274 -0.91 6.04 -33.40
N SER A 275 -0.50 7.26 -33.06
CA SER A 275 0.86 7.76 -33.30
C SER A 275 1.53 8.31 -32.05
N SER A 276 2.80 7.94 -31.84
CA SER A 276 3.68 8.53 -30.83
C SER A 276 4.52 9.70 -31.38
N VAL A 277 4.37 10.05 -32.67
CA VAL A 277 4.96 11.23 -33.29
C VAL A 277 3.85 12.14 -33.77
N LEU A 278 3.86 13.39 -33.33
CA LEU A 278 2.86 14.39 -33.69
C LEU A 278 3.51 15.52 -34.48
N THR A 279 2.83 15.98 -35.54
CA THR A 279 3.25 17.17 -36.27
C THR A 279 2.54 18.39 -35.70
N VAL A 280 3.24 19.19 -34.90
CA VAL A 280 2.71 20.42 -34.29
C VAL A 280 3.50 21.60 -34.87
N ASN A 281 2.81 22.63 -35.37
CA ASN A 281 3.42 23.79 -36.03
C ASN A 281 4.43 23.44 -37.16
N GLY A 282 4.20 22.32 -37.86
CA GLY A 282 5.06 21.86 -38.95
C GLY A 282 6.37 21.20 -38.51
N GLN A 283 6.56 20.93 -37.21
CA GLN A 283 7.66 20.14 -36.68
C GLN A 283 7.15 18.80 -36.15
N ASN A 284 7.96 17.75 -36.34
CA ASN A 284 7.66 16.42 -35.80
C ASN A 284 8.21 16.30 -34.39
N GLU A 285 7.31 16.09 -33.43
CA GLU A 285 7.62 15.94 -32.02
C GLU A 285 7.35 14.50 -31.58
N GLN A 286 8.35 13.86 -30.97
CA GLN A 286 8.23 12.52 -30.39
C GLN A 286 7.65 12.65 -28.99
N LEU A 287 6.55 11.95 -28.72
CA LEU A 287 5.98 11.89 -27.38
C LEU A 287 6.91 11.13 -26.43
N THR A 288 7.12 11.73 -25.26
CA THR A 288 7.89 11.18 -24.16
C THR A 288 7.00 10.87 -22.97
N ALA A 289 7.47 9.99 -22.08
CA ALA A 289 6.81 9.76 -20.80
C ALA A 289 6.87 11.03 -19.94
N PRO A 290 5.86 11.27 -19.08
CA PRO A 290 5.87 12.40 -18.18
C PRO A 290 7.12 12.36 -17.28
N THR A 291 7.77 13.51 -17.12
CA THR A 291 8.97 13.65 -16.30
C THR A 291 8.62 14.25 -14.94
N PRO A 292 9.23 13.78 -13.85
CA PRO A 292 9.11 14.45 -12.56
C PRO A 292 9.54 15.93 -12.68
N PRO A 293 8.88 16.86 -11.99
CA PRO A 293 9.30 18.26 -11.99
C PRO A 293 10.75 18.38 -11.52
N SER A 294 11.62 19.00 -12.31
CA SER A 294 13.01 19.22 -11.91
C SER A 294 13.08 20.23 -10.76
N LEU A 295 13.76 19.88 -9.66
CA LEU A 295 14.04 20.81 -8.56
C LEU A 295 15.04 21.93 -8.92
N ASP A 296 15.64 21.86 -10.13
CA ASP A 296 16.65 22.80 -10.62
C ASP A 296 16.07 24.08 -11.24
N SER A 297 14.75 24.31 -11.19
CA SER A 297 14.21 25.64 -11.45
C SER A 297 14.59 26.55 -10.29
N SER A 298 15.70 27.26 -10.48
CA SER A 298 16.23 28.33 -9.62
C SER A 298 15.31 29.55 -9.53
N SER A 299 14.01 29.37 -9.31
CA SER A 299 13.15 30.43 -8.81
C SER A 299 13.43 30.56 -7.32
N ALA A 300 14.10 31.65 -6.95
CA ALA A 300 14.32 32.06 -5.57
C ALA A 300 13.04 31.89 -4.75
N PRO A 301 13.11 31.47 -3.47
CA PRO A 301 11.92 31.33 -2.64
C PRO A 301 11.16 32.65 -2.63
N ALA A 302 9.89 32.60 -3.03
CA ALA A 302 9.00 33.74 -2.99
C ALA A 302 9.02 34.31 -1.56
N SER A 303 9.44 35.57 -1.44
CA SER A 303 9.36 36.28 -0.17
C SER A 303 7.91 36.28 0.29
N ALA A 304 7.69 35.97 1.57
CA ALA A 304 6.37 36.00 2.21
C ALA A 304 5.81 37.42 2.20
N GLY A 305 5.22 37.81 1.07
CA GLY A 305 4.51 39.07 0.87
C GLY A 305 3.04 38.77 0.66
N SER A 306 2.21 39.19 1.62
CA SER A 306 0.76 39.22 1.51
C SER A 306 0.34 40.25 0.44
N ALA A 307 0.41 39.84 -0.83
CA ALA A 307 -0.29 40.46 -1.94
C ALA A 307 -0.49 39.39 -3.01
N ALA A 308 -1.75 39.18 -3.41
CA ALA A 308 -2.11 38.28 -4.49
C ALA A 308 -1.46 38.75 -5.80
N ALA A 309 -0.28 38.22 -6.09
CA ALA A 309 0.26 38.25 -7.44
C ALA A 309 -0.47 37.15 -8.22
N THR A 310 -1.37 37.55 -9.12
CA THR A 310 -1.85 36.69 -10.18
C THR A 310 -0.64 36.08 -10.87
N ALA A 311 -0.46 34.76 -10.71
CA ALA A 311 0.47 34.00 -11.52
C ALA A 311 0.13 34.29 -12.99
N SER A 312 1.01 35.02 -13.67
CA SER A 312 0.93 35.19 -15.11
C SER A 312 0.96 33.78 -15.70
N ALA A 313 -0.14 33.37 -16.34
CA ALA A 313 -0.16 32.15 -17.14
C ALA A 313 1.00 32.25 -18.13
N ALA A 314 1.98 31.35 -18.04
CA ALA A 314 3.04 31.26 -19.04
C ALA A 314 2.36 31.09 -20.42
N GLU A 315 2.79 31.86 -21.41
CA GLU A 315 2.26 31.74 -22.78
C GLU A 315 2.43 30.31 -23.27
N VAL A 316 1.32 29.59 -23.38
CA VAL A 316 1.29 28.20 -23.82
C VAL A 316 1.51 28.19 -25.33
N THR A 317 2.76 27.99 -25.76
CA THR A 317 3.13 27.99 -27.18
C THR A 317 3.00 26.58 -27.75
N PRO A 318 2.19 26.32 -28.79
CA PRO A 318 2.12 24.99 -29.39
C PRO A 318 3.48 24.50 -29.90
N GLY A 319 3.81 23.24 -29.64
CA GLY A 319 5.13 22.64 -29.89
C GLY A 319 6.13 22.77 -28.73
N SER A 320 5.82 23.55 -27.69
CA SER A 320 6.59 23.56 -26.44
C SER A 320 6.19 22.40 -25.52
N HIS A 321 6.93 22.21 -24.42
CA HIS A 321 6.60 21.25 -23.38
C HIS A 321 6.18 21.97 -22.09
N ASP A 322 5.19 21.44 -21.38
CA ASP A 322 4.79 21.96 -20.09
C ASP A 322 5.74 21.53 -18.95
N HIS A 323 5.43 21.94 -17.73
CA HIS A 323 6.22 21.63 -16.54
C HIS A 323 6.33 20.13 -16.18
N LEU A 324 5.48 19.28 -16.78
CA LEU A 324 5.49 17.82 -16.62
C LEU A 324 6.14 17.13 -17.84
N GLY A 325 6.67 17.90 -18.79
CA GLY A 325 7.27 17.37 -20.01
C GLY A 325 6.23 16.89 -21.02
N ARG A 326 4.98 17.39 -20.95
CA ARG A 326 3.92 17.05 -21.91
C ARG A 326 3.98 17.99 -23.09
N LEU A 327 3.82 17.48 -24.30
CA LEU A 327 3.80 18.28 -25.52
C LEU A 327 2.53 19.13 -25.57
N VAL A 328 2.70 20.44 -25.75
CA VAL A 328 1.60 21.38 -25.98
C VAL A 328 1.11 21.26 -27.42
N VAL A 329 -0.11 20.76 -27.60
CA VAL A 329 -0.75 20.67 -28.92
C VAL A 329 -1.45 21.98 -29.29
N ASN A 330 -2.19 22.54 -28.34
CA ASN A 330 -2.86 23.84 -28.45
C ASN A 330 -3.09 24.41 -27.03
N ASN A 331 -3.95 25.43 -26.87
CA ASN A 331 -4.22 26.06 -25.58
C ASN A 331 -4.64 25.04 -24.50
N ASP A 332 -5.54 24.12 -24.85
CA ASP A 332 -6.21 23.23 -23.89
C ASP A 332 -5.72 21.78 -23.96
N VAL A 333 -5.24 21.34 -25.13
CA VAL A 333 -4.83 19.96 -25.39
C VAL A 333 -3.33 19.79 -25.20
N ARG A 334 -2.96 18.74 -24.47
CA ARG A 334 -1.59 18.23 -24.32
C ARG A 334 -1.48 16.83 -24.91
N ALA A 335 -0.26 16.39 -25.17
CA ALA A 335 0.04 15.02 -25.59
C ALA A 335 1.20 14.45 -24.79
N GLU A 336 1.13 13.18 -24.43
CA GLU A 336 2.20 12.48 -23.72
C GLU A 336 2.19 10.99 -24.07
N LEU A 337 3.29 10.31 -23.72
CA LEU A 337 3.35 8.86 -23.72
C LEU A 337 2.97 8.35 -22.33
N ALA A 338 1.68 8.07 -22.12
CA ALA A 338 1.15 7.66 -20.84
C ALA A 338 1.48 6.20 -20.50
N PHE A 339 1.26 5.85 -19.23
CA PHE A 339 1.52 4.54 -18.64
C PHE A 339 3.01 4.12 -18.70
N GLY A 340 3.26 2.88 -18.29
CA GLY A 340 4.58 2.29 -18.21
C GLY A 340 4.84 1.76 -16.81
N GLY A 341 5.44 0.57 -16.74
CA GLY A 341 5.72 -0.07 -15.46
C GLY A 341 4.54 -0.87 -14.90
N PRO A 342 4.72 -1.44 -13.70
CA PRO A 342 3.68 -2.18 -13.01
C PRO A 342 2.61 -1.23 -12.45
N ALA A 343 1.34 -1.64 -12.54
CA ALA A 343 0.23 -0.95 -11.91
C ALA A 343 -0.67 -1.94 -11.16
N LEU A 344 -1.13 -1.57 -9.98
CA LEU A 344 -2.14 -2.33 -9.24
C LEU A 344 -3.51 -2.00 -9.83
N LYS A 345 -4.13 -2.98 -10.48
CA LYS A 345 -5.47 -2.90 -11.07
C LYS A 345 -6.52 -3.43 -10.10
N GLY A 346 -7.60 -2.68 -9.93
CA GLY A 346 -8.86 -3.13 -9.36
C GLY A 346 -10.00 -2.88 -10.34
N GLU A 347 -11.07 -3.67 -10.27
CA GLU A 347 -12.23 -3.53 -11.14
C GLU A 347 -13.45 -3.05 -10.34
N TRP A 348 -14.20 -2.12 -10.93
CA TRP A 348 -15.43 -1.59 -10.35
C TRP A 348 -16.55 -1.61 -11.40
N SER A 349 -17.70 -2.15 -11.01
CA SER A 349 -18.92 -2.15 -11.84
C SER A 349 -19.99 -1.31 -11.14
N GLY A 350 -20.39 -0.20 -11.74
CA GLY A 350 -21.31 0.75 -11.13
C GLY A 350 -21.24 2.13 -11.78
N THR A 351 -21.70 3.15 -11.05
CA THR A 351 -21.49 4.54 -11.44
C THR A 351 -20.06 4.98 -11.07
N PHE A 352 -19.59 6.11 -11.62
CA PHE A 352 -18.26 6.64 -11.29
C PHE A 352 -18.08 6.91 -9.78
N ALA A 353 -19.16 7.04 -9.00
CA ALA A 353 -19.09 7.29 -7.56
C ALA A 353 -18.28 6.23 -6.77
N GLY A 354 -18.17 4.99 -7.27
CA GLY A 354 -17.35 3.95 -6.64
C GLY A 354 -15.86 4.01 -6.99
N VAL A 355 -15.47 4.64 -8.11
CA VAL A 355 -14.08 4.71 -8.56
C VAL A 355 -13.15 5.35 -7.50
N PRO A 356 -13.50 6.50 -6.87
CA PRO A 356 -12.69 7.06 -5.79
C PRO A 356 -12.51 6.12 -4.59
N GLN A 357 -13.52 5.31 -4.27
CA GLN A 357 -13.44 4.32 -3.19
C GLN A 357 -12.53 3.16 -3.58
N THR A 358 -12.68 2.60 -4.79
CA THR A 358 -11.79 1.55 -5.31
C THR A 358 -10.33 2.01 -5.33
N ARG A 359 -10.06 3.26 -5.74
CA ARG A 359 -8.72 3.84 -5.64
C ARG A 359 -8.20 3.86 -4.21
N SER A 360 -9.04 4.24 -3.26
CA SER A 360 -8.66 4.30 -1.84
C SER A 360 -8.36 2.90 -1.29
N MET A 361 -9.13 1.89 -1.72
CA MET A 361 -8.89 0.47 -1.42
C MET A 361 -7.54 0.00 -2.01
N LEU A 362 -7.24 0.32 -3.27
CA LEU A 362 -5.97 -0.01 -3.93
C LEU A 362 -4.77 0.62 -3.19
N LYS A 363 -4.89 1.88 -2.76
CA LYS A 363 -3.84 2.55 -1.98
C LYS A 363 -3.63 1.90 -0.63
N ALA A 364 -4.70 1.61 0.11
CA ALA A 364 -4.62 0.93 1.40
C ALA A 364 -3.99 -0.47 1.25
N TYR A 365 -4.38 -1.22 0.22
CA TYR A 365 -3.81 -2.53 -0.10
C TYR A 365 -2.32 -2.44 -0.45
N ALA A 366 -1.92 -1.51 -1.31
CA ALA A 366 -0.52 -1.28 -1.65
C ALA A 366 0.31 -0.95 -0.39
N GLN A 367 -0.25 -0.13 0.51
CA GLN A 367 0.37 0.23 1.77
C GLN A 367 0.41 -0.89 2.81
N THR A 368 -0.47 -1.90 2.77
CA THR A 368 -0.34 -3.07 3.66
C THR A 368 0.71 -4.06 3.15
N HIS A 369 0.86 -4.18 1.83
CA HIS A 369 1.84 -5.07 1.20
C HIS A 369 3.23 -4.45 1.00
N GLY A 370 3.41 -3.18 1.39
CA GLY A 370 4.68 -2.47 1.25
C GLY A 370 5.03 -2.06 -0.18
N TYR A 371 4.06 -2.08 -1.09
CA TYR A 371 4.24 -1.61 -2.46
C TYR A 371 4.48 -0.11 -2.46
N LYS A 372 5.37 0.36 -3.33
CA LYS A 372 5.70 1.78 -3.44
C LYS A 372 4.99 2.37 -4.65
N PHE A 373 4.43 3.55 -4.47
CA PHE A 373 3.74 4.33 -5.50
C PHE A 373 3.97 5.82 -5.26
N ASP A 374 3.77 6.63 -6.31
CA ASP A 374 3.88 8.08 -6.25
C ASP A 374 2.69 8.68 -7.02
N ASP A 375 1.67 9.11 -6.29
CA ASP A 375 0.45 9.69 -6.87
C ASP A 375 0.66 11.11 -7.45
N VAL A 376 1.81 11.75 -7.16
CA VAL A 376 2.11 13.09 -7.67
C VAL A 376 2.72 12.98 -9.06
N VAL A 377 3.69 12.08 -9.23
CA VAL A 377 4.36 11.86 -10.52
C VAL A 377 3.54 10.96 -11.42
N ASN A 378 2.97 9.88 -10.88
CA ASN A 378 2.19 8.89 -11.61
C ASN A 378 0.79 8.78 -10.99
N PRO A 379 -0.11 9.73 -11.30
CA PRO A 379 -1.44 9.73 -10.71
C PRO A 379 -2.20 8.44 -11.03
N SER A 380 -2.96 7.96 -10.07
CA SER A 380 -3.95 6.91 -10.30
C SER A 380 -4.91 7.28 -11.42
N TYR A 381 -5.31 6.31 -12.23
CA TYR A 381 -6.20 6.53 -13.35
C TYR A 381 -7.26 5.44 -13.45
N ASP A 382 -8.34 5.74 -14.15
CA ASP A 382 -9.35 4.75 -14.51
C ASP A 382 -9.56 4.69 -16.03
N ILE A 383 -9.83 3.48 -16.53
CA ILE A 383 -10.21 3.22 -17.90
C ILE A 383 -11.67 2.78 -17.91
N LEU A 384 -12.49 3.44 -18.73
CA LEU A 384 -13.88 3.02 -18.95
C LEU A 384 -13.90 1.82 -19.91
N ALA A 385 -13.78 0.61 -19.35
CA ALA A 385 -13.76 -0.63 -20.13
C ALA A 385 -15.10 -0.92 -20.81
N THR A 386 -16.22 -0.58 -20.17
CA THR A 386 -17.55 -0.70 -20.79
C THR A 386 -18.42 0.47 -20.34
N PRO A 387 -19.03 1.22 -21.28
CA PRO A 387 -19.94 2.30 -20.91
C PRO A 387 -21.22 1.77 -20.28
N GLU A 388 -21.86 2.62 -19.50
CA GLU A 388 -23.20 2.37 -18.98
C GLU A 388 -24.22 2.35 -20.12
N VAL A 389 -25.20 1.44 -20.03
CA VAL A 389 -26.32 1.36 -20.96
C VAL A 389 -27.58 1.83 -20.27
N ARG A 390 -28.29 2.75 -20.94
CA ARG A 390 -29.59 3.25 -20.49
C ARG A 390 -30.68 2.88 -21.48
N ASP A 391 -31.87 2.61 -20.96
CA ASP A 391 -33.06 2.46 -21.80
C ASP A 391 -33.62 3.81 -22.25
N SER A 392 -34.70 3.78 -23.03
CA SER A 392 -35.40 4.97 -23.53
C SER A 392 -36.05 5.82 -22.43
N THR A 393 -36.14 5.30 -21.19
CA THR A 393 -36.66 6.04 -20.03
C THR A 393 -35.54 6.70 -19.22
N GLY A 394 -34.27 6.46 -19.59
CA GLY A 394 -33.09 6.95 -18.90
C GLY A 394 -32.65 6.07 -17.72
N ALA A 395 -33.29 4.91 -17.51
CA ALA A 395 -32.92 3.97 -16.46
C ALA A 395 -31.72 3.12 -16.89
N ILE A 396 -30.83 2.81 -15.93
CA ILE A 396 -29.63 2.01 -16.17
C ILE A 396 -30.01 0.54 -16.32
N THR A 397 -29.76 -0.02 -17.50
CA THR A 397 -29.98 -1.45 -17.79
C THR A 397 -28.71 -2.27 -17.65
N ALA A 398 -27.54 -1.64 -17.81
CA ALA A 398 -26.24 -2.22 -17.50
C ALA A 398 -25.30 -1.13 -16.96
N TYR A 399 -24.66 -1.40 -15.82
CA TYR A 399 -23.71 -0.47 -15.23
C TYR A 399 -22.41 -0.39 -16.04
N ALA A 400 -21.75 0.76 -15.98
CA ALA A 400 -20.40 0.92 -16.51
C ALA A 400 -19.40 0.02 -15.77
N LYS A 401 -18.36 -0.39 -16.49
CA LYS A 401 -17.21 -1.10 -15.94
C LYS A 401 -15.98 -0.20 -16.00
N TYR A 402 -15.38 0.03 -14.85
CA TYR A 402 -14.17 0.81 -14.66
C TYR A 402 -13.03 -0.10 -14.25
N GLU A 403 -11.91 0.02 -14.94
CA GLU A 403 -10.64 -0.55 -14.50
C GLU A 403 -9.84 0.56 -13.84
N VAL A 404 -9.61 0.45 -12.53
CA VAL A 404 -8.92 1.46 -11.73
C VAL A 404 -7.50 1.01 -11.51
N TYR A 405 -6.54 1.86 -11.82
CA TYR A 405 -5.12 1.56 -11.76
C TYR A 405 -4.41 2.51 -10.79
N LEU A 406 -3.54 1.94 -9.97
CA LEU A 406 -2.56 2.64 -9.15
C LEU A 406 -1.16 2.29 -9.67
N PRO A 407 -0.48 3.20 -10.39
CA PRO A 407 0.90 3.00 -10.83
C PRO A 407 1.82 2.69 -9.64
N LEU A 408 2.67 1.67 -9.79
CA LEU A 408 3.62 1.24 -8.77
C LEU A 408 5.05 1.49 -9.24
N THR A 409 5.91 1.96 -8.34
CA THR A 409 7.35 2.10 -8.58
C THR A 409 8.13 0.88 -8.10
N GLN A 410 7.61 0.15 -7.11
CA GLN A 410 8.19 -1.09 -6.62
C GLN A 410 7.08 -2.04 -6.13
N ALA A 411 7.04 -3.23 -6.72
CA ALA A 411 6.05 -4.26 -6.42
C ALA A 411 6.57 -5.66 -6.81
N PRO A 412 6.01 -6.75 -6.25
CA PRO A 412 6.24 -8.10 -6.75
C PRO A 412 5.64 -8.29 -8.15
N GLN A 413 5.87 -9.46 -8.76
CA GLN A 413 5.33 -9.76 -10.08
C GLN A 413 3.80 -9.96 -10.07
N GLN A 414 3.26 -10.49 -8.96
CA GLN A 414 1.86 -10.83 -8.81
C GLN A 414 1.40 -10.48 -7.39
N THR A 415 0.11 -10.17 -7.25
CA THR A 415 -0.57 -10.12 -5.94
C THR A 415 -0.79 -11.54 -5.40
N PRO A 416 -0.95 -11.73 -4.07
CA PRO A 416 -1.44 -12.96 -3.49
C PRO A 416 -2.71 -13.48 -4.19
N GLU A 417 -3.63 -12.58 -4.54
CA GLU A 417 -4.87 -12.94 -5.23
C GLU A 417 -4.63 -13.51 -6.62
N GLN A 418 -3.71 -12.91 -7.39
CA GLN A 418 -3.30 -13.42 -8.70
C GLN A 418 -2.59 -14.77 -8.61
N GLU A 419 -1.66 -14.92 -7.65
CA GLU A 419 -0.94 -16.18 -7.44
C GLU A 419 -1.90 -17.32 -7.05
N ALA A 420 -2.94 -17.00 -6.26
CA ALA A 420 -4.01 -17.93 -5.90
C ALA A 420 -5.02 -18.20 -7.03
N GLY A 421 -4.89 -17.53 -8.19
CA GLY A 421 -5.81 -17.68 -9.32
C GLY A 421 -7.21 -17.11 -9.08
N MET A 422 -7.38 -16.22 -8.11
CA MET A 422 -8.66 -15.59 -7.84
C MET A 422 -9.03 -14.63 -8.97
N GLN A 423 -10.31 -14.65 -9.34
CA GLN A 423 -10.86 -13.79 -10.37
C GLN A 423 -11.70 -12.69 -9.72
N PRO A 424 -11.63 -11.45 -10.22
CA PRO A 424 -12.56 -10.40 -9.84
C PRO A 424 -14.00 -10.89 -9.99
N PRO A 425 -14.94 -10.45 -9.13
CA PRO A 425 -16.32 -10.87 -9.22
C PRO A 425 -16.89 -10.54 -10.61
N THR A 426 -17.34 -11.57 -11.34
CA THR A 426 -18.01 -11.38 -12.63
C THR A 426 -19.35 -10.69 -12.38
N PRO A 427 -19.64 -9.54 -13.01
CA PRO A 427 -20.90 -8.87 -12.82
C PRO A 427 -21.97 -9.59 -13.65
N ASP A 428 -22.64 -10.59 -13.07
CA ASP A 428 -23.93 -11.02 -13.59
C ASP A 428 -24.98 -9.97 -13.23
N ALA A 429 -25.76 -9.60 -14.24
CA ALA A 429 -26.81 -8.60 -14.18
C ALA A 429 -27.90 -9.02 -13.18
N THR A 430 -27.77 -8.65 -11.90
CA THR A 430 -28.85 -8.29 -10.96
C THR A 430 -28.30 -8.10 -9.54
N ALA A 431 -28.00 -6.85 -9.17
CA ALA A 431 -28.13 -6.22 -7.84
C ALA A 431 -26.98 -5.22 -7.60
N PRO A 432 -27.25 -3.99 -7.13
CA PRO A 432 -26.18 -3.12 -6.64
C PRO A 432 -25.65 -3.68 -5.31
N ALA A 433 -24.34 -3.91 -5.25
CA ALA A 433 -23.63 -3.99 -3.98
C ALA A 433 -23.91 -2.68 -3.23
N SER A 434 -24.56 -2.77 -2.07
CA SER A 434 -24.98 -1.63 -1.28
C SER A 434 -23.75 -0.84 -0.80
N SER A 435 -23.75 0.46 -1.11
CA SER A 435 -22.92 1.45 -0.43
C SER A 435 -23.28 1.46 1.06
N SER A 436 -22.48 0.78 1.89
CA SER A 436 -22.71 0.77 3.33
C SER A 436 -22.33 2.11 3.95
N SER A 437 -23.37 2.78 4.45
CA SER A 437 -23.40 3.83 5.49
C SER A 437 -22.45 5.03 5.35
N ALA A 438 -22.94 6.08 4.71
CA ALA A 438 -22.70 7.44 5.22
C ALA A 438 -23.33 7.57 6.62
N PRO A 439 -22.67 8.20 7.61
CA PRO A 439 -23.31 8.51 8.89
C PRO A 439 -24.45 9.50 8.65
N ALA A 440 -25.65 9.14 9.10
CA ALA A 440 -26.82 10.00 9.07
C ALA A 440 -26.53 11.31 9.82
N ALA A 441 -26.86 12.43 9.19
CA ALA A 441 -26.81 13.75 9.81
C ALA A 441 -27.72 13.78 11.05
N ALA A 442 -27.18 14.30 12.16
CA ALA A 442 -27.91 14.48 13.40
C ALA A 442 -29.07 15.47 13.19
N SER A 443 -30.31 14.98 13.30
CA SER A 443 -31.48 15.83 13.44
C SER A 443 -31.50 16.43 14.85
N SER A 444 -31.32 17.73 14.95
CA SER A 444 -31.59 18.51 16.16
C SER A 444 -33.09 18.47 16.46
N ALA A 445 -33.48 17.78 17.53
CA ALA A 445 -34.82 17.91 18.10
C ALA A 445 -34.94 19.23 18.88
N PRO A 446 -36.07 19.96 18.79
CA PRO A 446 -36.28 21.18 19.52
C PRO A 446 -36.54 20.89 21.00
N SER A 447 -35.91 21.68 21.87
CA SER A 447 -36.17 21.69 23.31
C SER A 447 -37.48 22.43 23.60
N ASP A 448 -38.54 21.70 23.95
CA ASP A 448 -39.71 22.27 24.61
C ASP A 448 -39.44 22.44 26.09
N GLY A 449 -39.70 23.64 26.59
CA GLY A 449 -39.51 24.02 27.98
C GLY A 449 -40.61 23.51 28.90
N SER A 450 -40.24 23.31 30.17
CA SER A 450 -41.05 23.48 31.37
C SER A 450 -40.11 23.54 32.57
#